data_AF-A0A1W9RL66-F1
#
_entry.id   AF-A0A1W9RL66-F1
#
_cell.length_a   1.000
_cell.length_b   1.000
_cell.length_c   1.000
_cell.angle_alpha   90.00
_cell.angle_beta   90.00
_cell.angle_gamma   90.00
#
_symmetry.space_group_name_H-M   'P 1'
#
loop_
_entity.id
_entity.type
_entity.pdbx_description
1 polymer ?
#
loop_
_entity_poly.entity_id
_entity_poly.type
_entity_poly.pdbx_seq_one_letter_code
_entity_poly.pdbx_strand_id
1 'polypeptide(L)'
;DEAYLDKIVGKRYPNVGAFQKDLPYILRNLGFSPEKAAFLSSKIVVDPSRGAGHAWGAERREDNAHLRTRIPETGMKYKGFNIAIHELGHCVEQVFSLNEMDYVLLQGVPNTAFTEAFAFVFQSRDLKLLGLTKADPKAEYLKALDTFWSTYEIAGVGLVDMRIWRWMYDHPKATPAELKQATIQIAKDVWNEFYAPVFGVKDQILLAIYSHIIDAELYTPDYSLGYIIMFQIENYLKDKNLAVEMERMCRLGSITPSAWMEAAVGGPISAEALVSAAGEAVKKISD
;
A
#
# COMPACT_ATOMS: atom_id res chain seq x y z
N ASP A 1 -10.75 -17.16 10.44
CA ASP A 1 -12.15 -16.72 10.32
C ASP A 1 -12.24 -15.25 10.71
N GLU A 2 -12.88 -14.44 9.88
CA GLU A 2 -12.98 -12.98 10.05
C GLU A 2 -13.75 -12.61 11.32
N ALA A 3 -14.83 -13.34 11.65
CA ALA A 3 -15.61 -13.08 12.86
C ALA A 3 -14.79 -13.25 14.16
N TYR A 4 -13.84 -14.18 14.16
CA TYR A 4 -12.88 -14.36 15.25
C TYR A 4 -11.91 -13.17 15.35
N LEU A 5 -11.39 -12.71 14.22
CA LEU A 5 -10.49 -11.55 14.16
C LEU A 5 -11.21 -10.27 14.62
N ASP A 6 -12.46 -10.07 14.18
CA ASP A 6 -13.32 -8.98 14.63
C ASP A 6 -13.46 -8.93 16.15
N LYS A 7 -13.63 -10.09 16.80
CA LYS A 7 -13.75 -10.17 18.26
C LYS A 7 -12.44 -9.78 18.96
N ILE A 8 -11.30 -10.23 18.45
CA ILE A 8 -9.98 -9.89 19.01
C ILE A 8 -9.73 -8.39 18.88
N VAL A 9 -9.88 -7.87 17.66
CA VAL A 9 -9.61 -6.48 17.32
C VAL A 9 -10.56 -5.55 18.07
N GLY A 10 -11.87 -5.85 18.08
CA GLY A 10 -12.85 -5.04 18.78
C GLY A 10 -12.65 -4.99 20.29
N LYS A 11 -12.17 -6.09 20.89
CA LYS A 11 -11.79 -6.13 22.32
C LYS A 11 -10.55 -5.27 22.60
N ARG A 12 -9.55 -5.29 21.70
CA ARG A 12 -8.31 -4.51 21.89
C ARG A 12 -8.52 -3.02 21.60
N TYR A 13 -9.32 -2.69 20.58
CA TYR A 13 -9.57 -1.32 20.13
C TYR A 13 -11.08 -1.02 20.10
N PRO A 14 -11.71 -0.82 21.27
CA PRO A 14 -13.13 -0.50 21.36
C PRO A 14 -13.48 0.90 20.83
N ASN A 15 -12.50 1.79 20.71
CA ASN A 15 -12.67 3.16 20.20
C ASN A 15 -11.35 3.74 19.67
N VAL A 16 -11.43 4.90 19.02
CA VAL A 16 -10.27 5.65 18.48
C VAL A 16 -9.21 5.91 19.53
N GLY A 17 -9.60 6.33 20.74
CA GLY A 17 -8.67 6.63 21.83
C GLY A 17 -7.87 5.41 22.30
N ALA A 18 -8.46 4.21 22.23
CA ALA A 18 -7.75 2.97 22.53
C ALA A 18 -6.67 2.66 21.48
N PHE A 19 -6.98 2.86 20.19
CA PHE A 19 -6.01 2.67 19.10
C PHE A 19 -4.88 3.71 19.14
N GLN A 20 -5.21 4.99 19.34
CA GLN A 20 -4.22 6.07 19.51
C GLN A 20 -3.21 5.77 20.62
N LYS A 21 -3.68 5.30 21.77
CA LYS A 21 -2.83 4.99 22.93
C LYS A 21 -1.90 3.81 22.68
N ASP A 22 -2.26 2.92 21.74
CA ASP A 22 -1.47 1.71 21.46
C ASP A 22 -0.43 1.92 20.35
N LEU A 23 -0.42 3.06 19.65
CA LEU A 23 0.58 3.37 18.62
C LEU A 23 2.03 3.15 19.08
N PRO A 24 2.47 3.60 20.28
CA PRO A 24 3.84 3.33 20.74
C PRO A 24 4.13 1.83 20.90
N TYR A 25 3.14 1.01 21.25
CA TYR A 25 3.31 -0.44 21.35
C TYR A 25 3.36 -1.09 19.96
N ILE A 26 2.46 -0.70 19.05
CA ILE A 26 2.46 -1.18 17.66
C ILE A 26 3.80 -0.89 16.99
N LEU A 27 4.29 0.35 17.08
CA LEU A 27 5.56 0.78 16.48
C LEU A 27 6.75 0.02 17.07
N ARG A 28 6.80 -0.19 18.40
CA ARG A 28 7.87 -1.01 19.00
C ARG A 28 7.87 -2.45 18.48
N ASN A 29 6.70 -3.06 18.25
CA ASN A 29 6.61 -4.40 17.65
C ASN A 29 7.00 -4.44 16.17
N LEU A 30 6.99 -3.29 15.49
CA LEU A 30 7.54 -3.13 14.13
C LEU A 30 9.07 -2.90 14.13
N GLY A 31 9.70 -2.78 15.31
CA GLY A 31 11.14 -2.68 15.46
C GLY A 31 11.66 -1.28 15.78
N PHE A 32 10.77 -0.28 15.96
CA PHE A 32 11.15 1.08 16.34
C PHE A 32 11.66 1.11 17.79
N SER A 33 12.70 1.90 18.06
CA SER A 33 13.16 2.15 19.42
C SER A 33 12.06 2.85 20.25
N PRO A 34 12.09 2.76 21.60
CA PRO A 34 11.14 3.48 22.43
C PRO A 34 11.07 4.98 22.12
N GLU A 35 12.23 5.61 21.85
CA GLU A 35 12.34 7.03 21.54
C GLU A 35 11.69 7.34 20.18
N LYS A 36 12.00 6.56 19.14
CA LYS A 36 11.42 6.76 17.80
C LYS A 36 9.93 6.45 17.78
N ALA A 37 9.47 5.43 18.49
CA ALA A 37 8.05 5.13 18.63
C ALA A 37 7.30 6.26 19.35
N ALA A 38 7.89 6.87 20.38
CA ALA A 38 7.31 8.02 21.07
C ALA A 38 7.26 9.27 20.17
N PHE A 39 8.33 9.54 19.42
CA PHE A 39 8.38 10.63 18.44
C PHE A 39 7.29 10.48 17.38
N LEU A 40 7.23 9.34 16.69
CA LEU A 40 6.21 9.06 15.68
C LEU A 40 4.80 9.17 16.26
N SER A 41 4.56 8.58 17.43
CA SER A 41 3.24 8.65 18.08
C SER A 41 2.84 10.09 18.47
N SER A 42 3.80 10.97 18.76
CA SER A 42 3.52 12.39 19.03
C SER A 42 3.15 13.18 17.77
N LYS A 43 3.50 12.65 16.59
CA LYS A 43 3.28 13.26 15.27
C LYS A 43 2.12 12.63 14.49
N ILE A 44 1.42 11.65 15.06
CA ILE A 44 0.34 10.93 14.41
C ILE A 44 -0.92 11.01 15.28
N VAL A 45 -2.00 11.50 14.69
CA VAL A 45 -3.34 11.57 15.30
C VAL A 45 -4.25 10.57 14.60
N VAL A 46 -4.97 9.75 15.36
CA VAL A 46 -5.97 8.81 14.86
C VAL A 46 -7.33 9.51 14.83
N ASP A 47 -7.92 9.58 13.65
CA ASP A 47 -9.24 10.17 13.45
C ASP A 47 -10.28 9.12 13.02
N PRO A 48 -11.54 9.24 13.48
CA PRO A 48 -12.62 8.42 12.97
C PRO A 48 -12.96 8.79 11.52
N SER A 49 -13.15 7.78 10.67
CA SER A 49 -13.68 7.95 9.30
C SER A 49 -15.08 7.36 9.16
N ARG A 50 -15.88 7.94 8.24
CA ARG A 50 -17.19 7.37 7.84
C ARG A 50 -17.02 6.25 6.80
N GLY A 51 -16.05 6.40 5.90
CA GLY A 51 -15.68 5.44 4.84
C GLY A 51 -14.54 4.50 5.24
N ALA A 52 -13.67 4.12 4.31
CA ALA A 52 -12.44 3.38 4.63
C ALA A 52 -11.47 4.24 5.48
N GLY A 53 -11.40 5.53 5.18
CA GLY A 53 -10.38 6.43 5.73
C GLY A 53 -9.12 6.43 4.85
N HIS A 54 -8.36 7.52 4.92
CA HIS A 54 -7.07 7.69 4.24
C HIS A 54 -6.17 8.52 5.12
N ALA A 55 -4.89 8.19 5.15
CA ALA A 55 -3.85 8.98 5.78
C ALA A 55 -3.82 10.38 5.15
N TRP A 56 -3.64 11.38 6.00
CA TRP A 56 -3.46 12.75 5.56
C TRP A 56 -2.18 13.30 6.19
N GLY A 57 -1.14 13.40 5.36
CA GLY A 57 0.18 13.88 5.78
C GLY A 57 0.14 15.35 6.19
N ALA A 58 1.06 15.71 7.09
CA ALA A 58 1.31 17.10 7.44
C ALA A 58 2.16 17.77 6.35
N GLU A 59 1.91 19.06 6.10
CA GLU A 59 2.74 19.91 5.22
C GLU A 59 3.73 20.77 6.03
N ARG A 60 3.50 20.93 7.33
CA ARG A 60 4.36 21.67 8.25
C ARG A 60 4.86 20.74 9.34
N ARG A 61 6.11 20.93 9.77
CA ARG A 61 6.74 20.10 10.79
C ARG A 61 6.07 20.22 12.16
N GLU A 62 5.37 21.31 12.41
CA GLU A 62 4.63 21.55 13.65
C GLU A 62 3.28 20.81 13.66
N ASP A 63 2.72 20.49 12.49
CA ASP A 63 1.46 19.77 12.36
C ASP A 63 1.67 18.25 12.51
N ASN A 64 0.56 17.54 12.71
CA ASN A 64 0.55 16.08 12.83
C ASN A 64 -0.04 15.45 11.57
N ALA A 65 0.45 14.26 11.22
CA ALA A 65 -0.19 13.40 10.23
C ALA A 65 -1.46 12.78 10.84
N HIS A 66 -2.50 12.63 10.02
CA HIS A 66 -3.79 12.11 10.45
C HIS A 66 -4.04 10.72 9.88
N LEU A 67 -4.01 9.70 10.74
CA LEU A 67 -4.37 8.32 10.44
C LEU A 67 -5.89 8.20 10.56
N ARG A 68 -6.59 8.12 9.44
CA ARG A 68 -8.05 8.07 9.43
C ARG A 68 -8.53 6.64 9.23
N THR A 69 -9.31 6.11 10.15
CA THR A 69 -9.84 4.74 10.04
C THR A 69 -11.24 4.61 10.65
N ARG A 70 -12.01 3.62 10.19
CA ARG A 70 -13.38 3.39 10.65
C ARG A 70 -13.39 2.48 11.87
N ILE A 71 -13.87 3.02 12.98
CA ILE A 71 -14.11 2.29 14.23
C ILE A 71 -15.59 2.44 14.60
N PRO A 72 -16.43 1.41 14.35
CA PRO A 72 -17.82 1.42 14.77
C PRO A 72 -17.98 1.49 16.30
N GLU A 73 -19.18 1.84 16.77
CA GLU A 73 -19.51 1.84 18.21
C GLU A 73 -19.30 0.48 18.89
N THR A 74 -19.41 -0.61 18.13
CA THR A 74 -19.15 -1.97 18.62
C THR A 74 -17.66 -2.32 18.73
N GLY A 75 -16.76 -1.36 18.52
CA GLY A 75 -15.32 -1.55 18.40
C GLY A 75 -14.84 -1.84 16.98
N MET A 76 -13.53 -1.72 16.79
CA MET A 76 -12.86 -1.87 15.50
C MET A 76 -13.05 -3.29 14.94
N LYS A 77 -13.31 -3.38 13.63
CA LYS A 77 -13.38 -4.65 12.88
C LYS A 77 -12.03 -4.99 12.29
N TYR A 78 -11.78 -6.27 11.97
CA TYR A 78 -10.51 -6.70 11.42
C TYR A 78 -10.14 -5.95 10.14
N LYS A 79 -11.09 -5.81 9.20
CA LYS A 79 -10.88 -5.00 8.00
C LYS A 79 -10.47 -3.56 8.33
N GLY A 80 -11.09 -2.94 9.34
CA GLY A 80 -10.74 -1.59 9.79
C GLY A 80 -9.35 -1.52 10.43
N PHE A 81 -8.93 -2.57 11.14
CA PHE A 81 -7.58 -2.69 11.68
C PHE A 81 -6.53 -2.87 10.58
N ASN A 82 -6.76 -3.77 9.63
CA ASN A 82 -5.89 -3.99 8.49
C ASN A 82 -5.67 -2.68 7.70
N ILE A 83 -6.74 -1.91 7.45
CA ILE A 83 -6.66 -0.56 6.87
C ILE A 83 -5.90 0.38 7.80
N ALA A 84 -6.20 0.42 9.11
CA ALA A 84 -5.51 1.31 10.04
C ALA A 84 -3.99 1.08 10.09
N ILE A 85 -3.54 -0.17 9.95
CA ILE A 85 -2.12 -0.51 9.86
C ILE A 85 -1.51 -0.06 8.53
N HIS A 86 -2.24 -0.18 7.43
CA HIS A 86 -1.85 0.39 6.14
C HIS A 86 -1.67 1.91 6.24
N GLU A 87 -2.69 2.63 6.75
CA GLU A 87 -2.63 4.07 6.96
C GLU A 87 -1.52 4.50 7.93
N LEU A 88 -1.21 3.67 8.94
CA LEU A 88 -0.08 3.91 9.82
C LEU A 88 1.24 3.91 9.06
N GLY A 89 1.42 3.02 8.07
CA GLY A 89 2.61 2.99 7.23
C GLY A 89 2.78 4.29 6.43
N HIS A 90 1.70 4.82 5.85
CA HIS A 90 1.71 6.15 5.23
C HIS A 90 2.11 7.24 6.23
N CYS A 91 1.47 7.30 7.39
CA CYS A 91 1.77 8.34 8.38
C CYS A 91 3.22 8.27 8.88
N VAL A 92 3.77 7.06 9.09
CA VAL A 92 5.18 6.91 9.50
C VAL A 92 6.13 7.39 8.41
N GLU A 93 5.86 7.04 7.14
CA GLU A 93 6.63 7.56 6.00
C GLU A 93 6.57 9.08 5.97
N GLN A 94 5.38 9.66 5.93
CA GLN A 94 5.15 11.10 5.86
C GLN A 94 5.80 11.86 7.03
N VAL A 95 5.76 11.30 8.25
CA VAL A 95 6.43 11.92 9.39
C VAL A 95 7.95 11.92 9.21
N PHE A 96 8.55 10.81 8.77
CA PHE A 96 10.00 10.77 8.56
C PHE A 96 10.45 11.63 7.38
N SER A 97 9.78 11.50 6.23
CA SER A 97 10.16 12.20 5.00
C SER A 97 9.93 13.72 5.09
N LEU A 98 9.15 14.18 6.07
CA LEU A 98 9.02 15.60 6.42
C LEU A 98 10.00 16.05 7.52
N ASN A 99 10.06 15.33 8.65
CA ASN A 99 10.72 15.79 9.86
C ASN A 99 12.22 15.43 9.93
N GLU A 100 12.62 14.32 9.33
CA GLU A 100 14.01 13.84 9.33
C GLU A 100 14.76 14.21 8.03
N MET A 101 14.11 14.98 7.14
CA MET A 101 14.70 15.48 5.91
C MET A 101 15.52 16.74 6.16
N ASP A 102 16.81 16.68 5.80
CA ASP A 102 17.74 17.80 5.94
C ASP A 102 17.43 18.94 4.94
N TYR A 103 16.97 18.59 3.73
CA TYR A 103 16.66 19.54 2.66
C TYR A 103 15.16 19.60 2.41
N VAL A 104 14.51 20.70 2.81
CA VAL A 104 13.05 20.86 2.69
C VAL A 104 12.54 20.64 1.26
N LEU A 105 13.31 21.00 0.23
CA LEU A 105 12.94 20.79 -1.17
C LEU A 105 12.97 19.32 -1.62
N LEU A 106 13.53 18.42 -0.82
CA LEU A 106 13.54 16.98 -1.04
C LEU A 106 12.59 16.25 -0.10
N GLN A 107 11.71 16.96 0.62
CA GLN A 107 10.73 16.32 1.51
C GLN A 107 9.84 15.33 0.74
N GLY A 108 9.45 14.25 1.40
CA GLY A 108 8.68 13.17 0.80
C GLY A 108 9.54 12.06 0.18
N VAL A 109 8.87 11.17 -0.55
CA VAL A 109 9.46 10.08 -1.34
C VAL A 109 9.18 10.34 -2.84
N PRO A 110 9.74 9.55 -3.79
CA PRO A 110 9.68 9.90 -5.20
C PRO A 110 8.27 10.12 -5.77
N ASN A 111 7.30 9.28 -5.39
CA ASN A 111 5.88 9.42 -5.74
C ASN A 111 5.01 8.51 -4.85
N THR A 112 3.70 8.51 -5.10
CA THR A 112 2.69 7.74 -4.35
C THR A 112 3.01 6.25 -4.30
N ALA A 113 3.60 5.65 -5.34
CA ALA A 113 3.95 4.23 -5.33
C ALA A 113 4.89 3.85 -4.18
N PHE A 114 5.82 4.73 -3.82
CA PHE A 114 6.73 4.52 -2.68
C PHE A 114 5.99 4.66 -1.34
N THR A 115 5.09 5.64 -1.23
CA THR A 115 4.23 5.82 -0.06
C THR A 115 3.31 4.61 0.15
N GLU A 116 2.72 4.06 -0.93
CA GLU A 116 1.95 2.81 -0.94
C GLU A 116 2.81 1.60 -0.56
N ALA A 117 4.04 1.53 -1.08
CA ALA A 117 4.94 0.43 -0.75
C ALA A 117 5.18 0.32 0.76
N PHE A 118 5.42 1.45 1.45
CA PHE A 118 5.57 1.46 2.91
C PHE A 118 4.28 1.06 3.64
N ALA A 119 3.12 1.51 3.17
CA ALA A 119 1.84 1.10 3.72
C ALA A 119 1.59 -0.41 3.58
N PHE A 120 1.91 -1.01 2.43
CA PHE A 120 1.84 -2.45 2.24
C PHE A 120 2.83 -3.23 3.12
N VAL A 121 4.05 -2.72 3.34
CA VAL A 121 5.02 -3.32 4.30
C VAL A 121 4.42 -3.39 5.70
N PHE A 122 3.68 -2.37 6.13
CA PHE A 122 3.01 -2.35 7.43
C PHE A 122 1.82 -3.32 7.43
N GLN A 123 0.95 -3.21 6.43
CA GLN A 123 -0.26 -4.00 6.29
C GLN A 123 0.03 -5.50 6.29
N SER A 124 1.14 -5.94 5.67
CA SER A 124 1.57 -7.34 5.63
C SER A 124 1.93 -7.95 7.00
N ARG A 125 2.02 -7.11 8.05
CA ARG A 125 2.37 -7.49 9.43
C ARG A 125 1.16 -7.38 10.38
N ASP A 126 -0.04 -7.09 9.89
CA ASP A 126 -1.24 -6.90 10.71
C ASP A 126 -1.54 -8.06 11.68
N LEU A 127 -1.54 -9.32 11.22
CA LEU A 127 -1.76 -10.49 12.05
C LEU A 127 -0.65 -10.68 13.09
N LYS A 128 0.61 -10.39 12.71
CA LYS A 128 1.73 -10.39 13.65
C LYS A 128 1.53 -9.37 14.77
N LEU A 129 1.03 -8.17 14.46
CA LEU A 129 0.71 -7.13 15.45
C LEU A 129 -0.45 -7.52 16.38
N LEU A 130 -1.34 -8.40 15.93
CA LEU A 130 -2.37 -9.01 16.78
C LEU A 130 -1.82 -10.15 17.66
N GLY A 131 -0.56 -10.54 17.50
CA GLY A 131 0.04 -11.70 18.17
C GLY A 131 -0.42 -13.03 17.57
N LEU A 132 -0.98 -13.00 16.36
CA LEU A 132 -1.50 -14.16 15.64
C LEU A 132 -0.47 -14.65 14.62
N THR A 133 0.70 -15.06 15.10
CA THR A 133 1.70 -15.72 14.26
C THR A 133 1.57 -17.23 14.38
N LYS A 134 1.31 -17.91 13.26
CA LYS A 134 1.40 -19.36 13.17
C LYS A 134 2.60 -19.72 12.31
N ALA A 135 3.46 -20.60 12.82
CA ALA A 135 4.51 -21.18 12.00
C ALA A 135 3.85 -22.06 10.92
N ASP A 136 4.02 -21.66 9.67
CA ASP A 136 3.56 -22.41 8.51
C ASP A 136 4.69 -22.41 7.47
N PRO A 137 5.25 -23.58 7.12
CA PRO A 137 6.33 -23.68 6.14
C PRO A 137 5.88 -23.23 4.74
N LYS A 138 4.58 -23.13 4.47
CA LYS A 138 4.01 -22.61 3.21
C LYS A 138 3.69 -21.11 3.25
N ALA A 139 3.82 -20.44 4.40
CA ALA A 139 3.40 -19.04 4.57
C ALA A 139 4.08 -18.09 3.57
N GLU A 140 5.40 -18.20 3.38
CA GLU A 140 6.12 -17.31 2.47
C GLU A 140 5.72 -17.53 1.01
N TYR A 141 5.52 -18.79 0.60
CA TYR A 141 5.05 -19.12 -0.75
C TYR A 141 3.63 -18.61 -0.98
N LEU A 142 2.73 -18.78 -0.01
CA LEU A 142 1.36 -18.26 -0.09
C LEU A 142 1.35 -16.73 -0.13
N LYS A 143 2.19 -16.05 0.65
CA LYS A 143 2.35 -14.60 0.61
C LYS A 143 2.84 -14.12 -0.76
N ALA A 144 3.80 -14.82 -1.37
CA ALA A 144 4.28 -14.49 -2.71
C ALA A 144 3.18 -14.62 -3.77
N LEU A 145 2.37 -15.69 -3.72
CA LEU A 145 1.23 -15.86 -4.62
C LEU A 145 0.15 -14.79 -4.40
N ASP A 146 -0.20 -14.51 -3.15
CA ASP A 146 -1.18 -13.48 -2.79
C ASP A 146 -0.74 -12.10 -3.27
N THR A 147 0.53 -11.76 -3.06
CA THR A 147 1.11 -10.49 -3.56
C THR A 147 1.10 -10.46 -5.08
N PHE A 148 1.45 -11.56 -5.75
CA PHE A 148 1.43 -11.65 -7.21
C PHE A 148 0.03 -11.45 -7.78
N TRP A 149 -0.97 -12.14 -7.25
CA TRP A 149 -2.35 -11.99 -7.70
C TRP A 149 -2.92 -10.60 -7.41
N SER A 150 -2.62 -10.03 -6.25
CA SER A 150 -3.01 -8.65 -5.91
C SER A 150 -2.38 -7.64 -6.85
N THR A 151 -1.09 -7.81 -7.17
CA THR A 151 -0.38 -6.99 -8.16
C THR A 151 -0.98 -7.15 -9.55
N TYR A 152 -1.23 -8.40 -9.97
CA TYR A 152 -1.79 -8.70 -11.27
C TYR A 152 -3.19 -8.15 -11.43
N GLU A 153 -4.05 -8.18 -10.40
CA GLU A 153 -5.37 -7.55 -10.43
C GLU A 153 -5.28 -6.03 -10.64
N ILE A 154 -4.53 -5.33 -9.79
CA ILE A 154 -4.47 -3.87 -9.83
C ILE A 154 -3.68 -3.34 -11.05
N ALA A 155 -2.75 -4.12 -11.60
CA ALA A 155 -2.03 -3.77 -12.82
C ALA A 155 -2.94 -3.61 -14.03
N GLY A 156 -3.99 -4.41 -14.16
CA GLY A 156 -4.97 -4.25 -15.24
C GLY A 156 -5.76 -2.97 -15.12
N VAL A 157 -6.13 -2.59 -13.89
CA VAL A 157 -6.77 -1.30 -13.60
C VAL A 157 -5.82 -0.16 -13.97
N GLY A 158 -4.54 -0.25 -13.57
CA GLY A 158 -3.50 0.71 -13.93
C GLY A 158 -3.31 0.85 -15.45
N LEU A 159 -3.35 -0.25 -16.20
CA LEU A 159 -3.28 -0.21 -17.66
C LEU A 159 -4.50 0.47 -18.28
N VAL A 160 -5.70 0.22 -17.74
CA VAL A 160 -6.94 0.91 -18.17
C VAL A 160 -6.84 2.41 -17.91
N ASP A 161 -6.39 2.81 -16.72
CA ASP A 161 -6.15 4.19 -16.33
C ASP A 161 -5.19 4.90 -17.30
N MET A 162 -4.00 4.35 -17.51
CA MET A 162 -3.01 4.90 -18.45
C MET A 162 -3.56 5.02 -19.88
N ARG A 163 -4.34 4.04 -20.36
CA ARG A 163 -4.93 4.07 -21.70
C ARG A 163 -6.05 5.10 -21.81
N ILE A 164 -6.85 5.31 -20.75
CA ILE A 164 -7.88 6.35 -20.70
C ILE A 164 -7.23 7.74 -20.78
N TRP A 165 -6.17 8.00 -20.02
CA TRP A 165 -5.44 9.28 -20.10
C TRP A 165 -4.87 9.54 -21.49
N ARG A 166 -4.21 8.54 -22.10
CA ARG A 166 -3.73 8.65 -23.49
C ARG A 166 -4.86 8.96 -24.47
N TRP A 167 -5.99 8.26 -24.33
CA TRP A 167 -7.16 8.52 -25.17
C TRP A 167 -7.69 9.95 -24.98
N MET A 168 -7.76 10.46 -23.75
CA MET A 168 -8.20 11.85 -23.50
C MET A 168 -7.24 12.88 -24.08
N TYR A 169 -5.92 12.63 -24.01
CA TYR A 169 -4.91 13.49 -24.66
C TYR A 169 -5.08 13.53 -26.18
N ASP A 170 -5.43 12.40 -26.80
CA ASP A 170 -5.72 12.32 -28.24
C ASP A 170 -7.09 12.92 -28.61
N HIS A 171 -8.00 13.07 -27.65
CA HIS A 171 -9.38 13.53 -27.85
C HIS A 171 -9.73 14.71 -26.91
N PRO A 172 -9.04 15.87 -27.01
CA PRO A 172 -9.19 16.98 -26.05
C PRO A 172 -10.56 17.67 -26.06
N LYS A 173 -11.44 17.30 -27.00
CA LYS A 173 -12.81 17.82 -27.13
C LYS A 173 -13.89 16.77 -26.83
N ALA A 174 -13.49 15.60 -26.32
CA ALA A 174 -14.41 14.52 -26.01
C ALA A 174 -15.46 14.97 -24.99
N THR A 175 -16.70 14.55 -25.23
CA THR A 175 -17.79 14.67 -24.29
C THR A 175 -17.70 13.57 -23.22
N PRO A 176 -18.36 13.75 -22.05
CA PRO A 176 -18.42 12.69 -21.04
C PRO A 176 -19.01 11.36 -21.56
N ALA A 177 -19.93 11.43 -22.53
CA ALA A 177 -20.52 10.25 -23.16
C ALA A 177 -19.50 9.48 -24.01
N GLU A 178 -18.68 10.20 -24.78
CA GLU A 178 -17.60 9.60 -25.58
C GLU A 178 -16.52 9.00 -24.67
N LEU A 179 -16.12 9.71 -23.61
CA LEU A 179 -15.17 9.20 -22.62
C LEU A 179 -15.66 7.92 -21.95
N LYS A 180 -16.95 7.84 -21.60
CA LYS A 180 -17.56 6.62 -21.05
C LYS A 180 -17.45 5.45 -22.02
N GLN A 181 -17.76 5.64 -23.31
CA GLN A 181 -17.66 4.58 -24.31
C GLN A 181 -16.21 4.15 -24.52
N ALA A 182 -15.28 5.11 -24.61
CA ALA A 182 -13.85 4.84 -24.71
C ALA A 182 -13.34 4.03 -23.50
N THR A 183 -13.73 4.41 -22.28
CA THR A 183 -13.40 3.69 -21.04
C THR A 183 -13.86 2.24 -21.08
N ILE A 184 -15.12 1.99 -21.48
CA ILE A 184 -15.67 0.63 -21.61
C ILE A 184 -14.89 -0.18 -22.65
N GLN A 185 -14.56 0.42 -23.79
CA GLN A 185 -13.81 -0.26 -24.83
C GLN A 185 -12.38 -0.59 -24.39
N ILE A 186 -11.68 0.39 -23.81
CA ILE A 186 -10.32 0.22 -23.27
C ILE A 186 -10.28 -0.89 -22.22
N ALA A 187 -11.27 -0.95 -21.32
CA ALA A 187 -11.35 -2.01 -20.32
C ALA A 187 -11.46 -3.41 -20.93
N LYS A 188 -12.29 -3.56 -21.98
CA LYS A 188 -12.40 -4.81 -22.73
C LYS A 188 -11.11 -5.16 -23.45
N ASP A 189 -10.46 -4.18 -24.05
CA ASP A 189 -9.22 -4.39 -24.80
C ASP A 189 -8.09 -4.86 -23.86
N VAL A 190 -7.91 -4.19 -22.71
CA VAL A 190 -6.95 -4.62 -21.68
C VAL A 190 -7.29 -6.00 -21.15
N TRP A 191 -8.56 -6.27 -20.87
CA TRP A 191 -8.99 -7.59 -20.42
C TRP A 191 -8.68 -8.67 -21.45
N ASN A 192 -9.03 -8.43 -22.72
CA ASN A 192 -8.81 -9.40 -23.79
C ASN A 192 -7.32 -9.66 -24.06
N GLU A 193 -6.48 -8.64 -23.90
CA GLU A 193 -5.04 -8.73 -24.10
C GLU A 193 -4.35 -9.50 -22.96
N PHE A 194 -4.68 -9.20 -21.71
CA PHE A 194 -3.91 -9.70 -20.55
C PHE A 194 -4.63 -10.73 -19.70
N TYR A 195 -5.96 -10.73 -19.62
CA TYR A 195 -6.76 -11.52 -18.67
C TYR A 195 -7.50 -12.68 -19.35
N ALA A 196 -8.08 -12.47 -20.53
CA ALA A 196 -8.80 -13.51 -21.26
C ALA A 196 -7.95 -14.76 -21.55
N PRO A 197 -6.64 -14.68 -21.84
CA PRO A 197 -5.79 -15.87 -22.00
C PRO A 197 -5.66 -16.71 -20.71
N VAL A 198 -5.83 -16.09 -19.53
CA VAL A 198 -5.72 -16.75 -18.22
C VAL A 198 -7.08 -17.26 -17.74
N PHE A 199 -8.13 -16.44 -17.87
CA PHE A 199 -9.46 -16.74 -17.32
C PHE A 199 -10.42 -17.39 -18.31
N GLY A 200 -10.12 -17.39 -19.62
CA GLY A 200 -10.96 -18.00 -20.65
C GLY A 200 -12.27 -17.25 -20.96
N VAL A 201 -12.46 -16.04 -20.41
CA VAL A 201 -13.64 -15.19 -20.64
C VAL A 201 -13.20 -13.90 -21.32
N LYS A 202 -13.93 -13.44 -22.34
CA LYS A 202 -13.65 -12.22 -23.10
C LYS A 202 -14.60 -11.07 -22.76
N ASP A 203 -14.23 -9.88 -23.21
CA ASP A 203 -15.04 -8.66 -23.23
C ASP A 203 -15.59 -8.22 -21.87
N GLN A 204 -14.82 -8.45 -20.80
CA GLN A 204 -15.18 -7.98 -19.46
C GLN A 204 -14.75 -6.53 -19.23
N ILE A 205 -15.52 -5.83 -18.39
CA ILE A 205 -15.30 -4.42 -18.04
C ILE A 205 -14.87 -4.22 -16.58
N LEU A 206 -14.55 -5.31 -15.87
CA LEU A 206 -14.26 -5.29 -14.43
C LEU A 206 -13.12 -4.34 -14.06
N LEU A 207 -12.15 -4.16 -14.97
CA LEU A 207 -10.99 -3.29 -14.76
C LEU A 207 -11.35 -1.78 -14.72
N ALA A 208 -12.56 -1.38 -15.13
CA ALA A 208 -13.04 0.01 -15.07
C ALA A 208 -13.84 0.34 -13.80
N ILE A 209 -13.69 -0.46 -12.73
CA ILE A 209 -14.49 -0.31 -11.50
C ILE A 209 -14.09 0.91 -10.63
N TYR A 210 -12.87 1.44 -10.79
CA TYR A 210 -12.35 2.51 -9.95
C TYR A 210 -12.70 3.90 -10.50
N SER A 211 -13.51 4.65 -9.76
CA SER A 211 -13.84 6.04 -10.10
C SER A 211 -12.65 6.99 -10.03
N HIS A 212 -11.62 6.65 -9.23
CA HIS A 212 -10.39 7.45 -9.07
C HIS A 212 -9.68 7.69 -10.39
N ILE A 213 -9.84 6.82 -11.39
CA ILE A 213 -9.24 6.97 -12.72
C ILE A 213 -9.63 8.32 -13.38
N ILE A 214 -10.81 8.85 -13.06
CA ILE A 214 -11.31 10.12 -13.61
C ILE A 214 -11.02 11.31 -12.69
N ASP A 215 -11.04 11.11 -11.37
CA ASP A 215 -10.88 12.18 -10.38
C ASP A 215 -9.40 12.46 -10.03
N ALA A 216 -8.53 11.47 -10.19
CA ALA A 216 -7.12 11.53 -9.86
C ALA A 216 -6.26 11.04 -11.04
N GLU A 217 -5.35 11.90 -11.50
CA GLU A 217 -4.47 11.59 -12.63
C GLU A 217 -3.50 10.46 -12.29
N LEU A 218 -3.49 9.41 -13.13
CA LEU A 218 -2.57 8.28 -13.06
C LEU A 218 -2.44 7.65 -11.65
N TYR A 219 -3.55 7.57 -10.93
CA TYR A 219 -3.59 7.10 -9.55
C TYR A 219 -3.39 5.58 -9.42
N THR A 220 -4.08 4.78 -10.24
CA THR A 220 -4.07 3.31 -10.09
C THR A 220 -2.76 2.62 -10.55
N PRO A 221 -1.98 3.15 -11.51
CA PRO A 221 -0.64 2.63 -11.81
C PRO A 221 0.31 2.63 -10.59
N ASP A 222 0.20 3.64 -9.72
CA ASP A 222 1.08 3.75 -8.55
C ASP A 222 0.85 2.60 -7.55
N TYR A 223 -0.36 2.05 -7.45
CA TYR A 223 -0.63 0.87 -6.61
C TYR A 223 0.08 -0.39 -7.13
N SER A 224 0.13 -0.55 -8.45
CA SER A 224 0.81 -1.68 -9.07
C SER A 224 2.32 -1.60 -8.84
N LEU A 225 2.89 -0.41 -9.01
CA LEU A 225 4.28 -0.14 -8.68
C LEU A 225 4.54 -0.28 -7.18
N GLY A 226 3.59 0.12 -6.33
CA GLY A 226 3.68 0.00 -4.87
C GLY A 226 3.84 -1.45 -4.41
N TYR A 227 3.10 -2.41 -4.99
CA TYR A 227 3.31 -3.82 -4.70
C TYR A 227 4.69 -4.33 -5.16
N ILE A 228 5.14 -3.93 -6.34
CA ILE A 228 6.46 -4.32 -6.88
C ILE A 228 7.59 -3.79 -5.97
N ILE A 229 7.53 -2.50 -5.62
CA ILE A 229 8.49 -1.84 -4.74
C ILE A 229 8.43 -2.46 -3.33
N MET A 230 7.23 -2.68 -2.78
CA MET A 230 7.05 -3.35 -1.49
C MET A 230 7.71 -4.72 -1.48
N PHE A 231 7.54 -5.51 -2.53
CA PHE A 231 8.14 -6.85 -2.60
C PHE A 231 9.67 -6.79 -2.60
N GLN A 232 10.26 -5.80 -3.30
CA GLN A 232 11.70 -5.57 -3.26
C GLN A 232 12.18 -5.11 -1.88
N ILE A 233 11.46 -4.20 -1.23
CA ILE A 233 11.74 -3.75 0.14
C ILE A 233 11.66 -4.94 1.12
N GLU A 234 10.60 -5.74 1.08
CA GLU A 234 10.44 -6.91 1.95
C GLU A 234 11.57 -7.93 1.78
N ASN A 235 12.00 -8.18 0.55
CA ASN A 235 13.16 -9.04 0.29
C ASN A 235 14.45 -8.46 0.89
N TYR A 236 14.66 -7.15 0.73
CA TYR A 236 15.80 -6.45 1.31
C TYR A 236 15.78 -6.49 2.86
N LEU A 237 14.58 -6.51 3.46
CA LEU A 237 14.37 -6.49 4.92
C LEU A 237 14.49 -7.86 5.60
N LYS A 238 14.64 -8.98 4.89
CA LYS A 238 14.63 -10.35 5.47
C LYS A 238 15.59 -10.54 6.65
N ASP A 239 16.76 -9.89 6.60
CA ASP A 239 17.82 -9.94 7.60
C ASP A 239 18.04 -8.59 8.31
N LYS A 240 17.11 -7.64 8.17
CA LYS A 240 17.26 -6.26 8.66
C LYS A 240 16.09 -5.83 9.54
N ASN A 241 16.31 -4.74 10.28
CA ASN A 241 15.27 -4.12 11.08
C ASN A 241 14.46 -3.14 10.21
N LEU A 242 13.15 -3.37 10.10
CA LEU A 242 12.22 -2.52 9.35
C LEU A 242 12.33 -1.05 9.74
N ALA A 243 12.30 -0.73 11.03
CA ALA A 243 12.29 0.65 11.50
C ALA A 243 13.55 1.41 11.11
N VAL A 244 14.72 0.78 11.28
CA VAL A 244 16.02 1.38 10.94
C VAL A 244 16.11 1.64 9.44
N GLU A 245 15.73 0.66 8.63
CA GLU A 245 15.81 0.78 7.18
C GLU A 245 14.75 1.74 6.62
N MET A 246 13.53 1.74 7.17
CA MET A 246 12.49 2.67 6.75
C MET A 246 12.90 4.12 7.01
N GLU A 247 13.44 4.43 8.19
CA GLU A 247 13.94 5.78 8.49
C GLU A 247 15.04 6.17 7.50
N ARG A 248 16.02 5.29 7.25
CA ARG A 248 17.09 5.52 6.26
C ARG A 248 16.53 5.79 4.86
N MET A 249 15.57 4.97 4.41
CA MET A 249 14.96 5.08 3.09
C MET A 249 14.11 6.36 2.93
N CYS A 250 13.34 6.74 3.94
CA CYS A 250 12.56 7.98 3.93
C CYS A 250 13.47 9.23 3.86
N ARG A 251 14.67 9.16 4.44
CA ARG A 251 15.66 10.24 4.40
C ARG A 251 16.38 10.40 3.06
N LEU A 252 16.18 9.49 2.10
CA LEU A 252 16.68 9.68 0.72
C LEU A 252 15.97 10.83 0.00
N GLY A 253 14.73 11.12 0.38
CA GLY A 253 13.93 12.22 -0.15
C GLY A 253 13.26 11.94 -1.49
N SER A 254 12.56 12.96 -1.99
CA SER A 254 11.87 12.94 -3.28
C SER A 254 12.85 13.12 -4.45
N ILE A 255 13.70 12.10 -4.63
CA ILE A 255 14.62 11.96 -5.77
C ILE A 255 13.99 11.08 -6.85
N THR A 256 14.69 10.85 -7.96
CA THR A 256 14.14 9.99 -9.02
C THR A 256 13.90 8.56 -8.51
N PRO A 257 12.83 7.86 -8.96
CA PRO A 257 12.53 6.51 -8.53
C PRO A 257 13.71 5.53 -8.65
N SER A 258 14.47 5.61 -9.74
CA SER A 258 15.64 4.75 -9.96
C SER A 258 16.77 5.05 -8.97
N ALA A 259 17.07 6.32 -8.70
CA ALA A 259 18.11 6.69 -7.74
C ALA A 259 17.71 6.30 -6.32
N TRP A 260 16.42 6.46 -5.98
CA TRP A 260 15.89 6.04 -4.69
C TRP A 260 16.02 4.53 -4.50
N MET A 261 15.59 3.73 -5.48
CA MET A 261 15.67 2.25 -5.39
C MET A 261 17.10 1.73 -5.34
N GLU A 262 18.01 2.32 -6.12
CA GLU A 262 19.43 1.97 -6.06
C GLU A 262 20.00 2.23 -4.65
N ALA A 263 19.70 3.40 -4.05
CA ALA A 263 20.18 3.74 -2.72
C ALA A 263 19.45 2.97 -1.59
N ALA A 264 18.18 2.63 -1.78
CA ALA A 264 17.36 1.94 -0.79
C ALA A 264 17.64 0.44 -0.75
N VAL A 265 17.61 -0.22 -1.91
CA VAL A 265 17.63 -1.70 -2.01
C VAL A 265 18.70 -2.24 -2.96
N GLY A 266 19.50 -1.38 -3.59
CA GLY A 266 20.66 -1.79 -4.41
C GLY A 266 20.31 -2.27 -5.83
N GLY A 267 19.18 -1.84 -6.38
CA GLY A 267 18.82 -2.16 -7.75
C GLY A 267 17.61 -1.38 -8.25
N PRO A 268 17.28 -1.47 -9.55
CA PRO A 268 16.14 -0.76 -10.13
C PRO A 268 14.80 -1.37 -9.70
N ILE A 269 13.70 -0.64 -9.95
CA ILE A 269 12.35 -1.20 -9.84
C ILE A 269 12.24 -2.39 -10.80
N SER A 270 11.81 -3.55 -10.30
CA SER A 270 11.70 -4.77 -11.09
C SER A 270 10.64 -5.72 -10.55
N ALA A 271 9.74 -6.15 -11.44
CA ALA A 271 8.75 -7.18 -11.16
C ALA A 271 9.37 -8.60 -11.10
N GLU A 272 10.61 -8.78 -11.58
CA GLU A 272 11.25 -10.09 -11.74
C GLU A 272 11.31 -10.87 -10.42
N ALA A 273 11.61 -10.18 -9.32
CA ALA A 273 11.68 -10.82 -7.99
C ALA A 273 10.32 -11.42 -7.58
N LEU A 274 9.23 -10.69 -7.81
CA LEU A 274 7.88 -11.15 -7.49
C LEU A 274 7.45 -12.29 -8.41
N VAL A 275 7.70 -12.17 -9.71
CA VAL A 275 7.39 -13.21 -10.71
C VAL A 275 8.14 -14.50 -10.41
N SER A 276 9.45 -14.42 -10.15
CA SER A 276 10.29 -15.57 -9.80
C SER A 276 9.81 -16.25 -8.50
N ALA A 277 9.51 -15.46 -7.45
CA ALA A 277 9.01 -16.00 -6.19
C ALA A 277 7.64 -16.67 -6.32
N ALA A 278 6.72 -16.08 -7.12
CA ALA A 278 5.43 -16.70 -7.42
C ALA A 278 5.60 -18.01 -8.20
N GLY A 279 6.52 -18.04 -9.18
CA GLY A 279 6.85 -19.24 -9.95
C GLY A 279 7.42 -20.38 -9.09
N GLU A 280 8.26 -20.05 -8.10
CA GLU A 280 8.73 -21.01 -7.11
C GLU A 280 7.58 -21.49 -6.20
N ALA A 281 6.75 -20.56 -5.73
CA ALA A 281 5.61 -20.87 -4.86
C ALA A 281 4.62 -21.85 -5.51
N VAL A 282 4.31 -21.70 -6.80
CA VAL A 282 3.46 -22.65 -7.53
C VAL A 282 4.03 -24.06 -7.46
N LYS A 283 5.34 -24.24 -7.66
CA LYS A 283 5.99 -25.56 -7.59
C LYS A 283 5.87 -26.16 -6.19
N LYS A 284 6.11 -25.36 -5.15
CA LYS A 284 6.13 -25.82 -3.74
C LYS A 284 4.75 -26.06 -3.14
N ILE A 285 3.71 -25.40 -3.66
CA ILE A 285 2.34 -25.54 -3.14
C ILE A 285 1.58 -26.64 -3.88
N SER A 286 1.89 -26.88 -5.15
CA SER A 286 1.26 -27.93 -5.97
C SER A 286 1.76 -29.34 -5.64
N ASP A 287 2.90 -29.45 -4.94
CA ASP A 287 3.41 -30.67 -4.31
C ASP A 287 2.73 -30.94 -2.95
#